data_AF-A0A8J3MVK5-F1
#
_entry.id   AF-A0A8J3MVK5-F1
#
_cell.length_a   1.000
_cell.length_b   1.000
_cell.length_c   1.000
_cell.angle_alpha   90.00
_cell.angle_beta   90.00
_cell.angle_gamma   90.00
#
_symmetry.space_group_name_H-M   'P 1'
#
loop_
_entity.id
_entity.type
_entity.pdbx_description
1 polymer ?
#
loop_
_entity_poly.entity_id
_entity_poly.type
_entity_poly.pdbx_seq_one_letter_code
_entity_poly.pdbx_strand_id
1 'polypeptide(L)'
;MSVFGAILRPLFGVSQKESTEFSTGDKRAALRLGTVVSSVTKGCHLTFQNSDFDVLVARMNEFDPELRGYAYEGVGIGLMALDCMLPWRNRIKEFLAGPGAPYPYAIHIGAGLALARVHVQPEKFLKRLDPVVGWIALDGYGFHKGFFSRKQAIEKQIVPSHLSAYGRRVFDHGIGRSIWFVGGAKVDQIAATINSFPEERHAALWSGVGLGCGYTGG
;
A
#
# COMPACT_ATOMS: atom_id res chain seq x y z
N MET A 1 13.44 -11.49 16.99
CA MET A 1 12.76 -10.18 16.87
C MET A 1 13.78 -9.10 17.13
N SER A 2 13.92 -8.14 16.21
CA SER A 2 14.72 -6.94 16.51
C SER A 2 13.97 -6.05 17.50
N VAL A 3 14.70 -5.29 18.33
CA VAL A 3 14.10 -4.34 19.29
C VAL A 3 13.17 -3.35 18.59
N PHE A 4 13.55 -2.86 17.42
CA PHE A 4 12.75 -1.94 16.60
C PHE A 4 11.48 -2.59 16.03
N GLY A 5 11.56 -3.86 15.62
CA GLY A 5 10.39 -4.60 15.16
C GLY A 5 9.32 -4.77 16.25
N ALA A 6 9.72 -4.94 17.50
CA ALA A 6 8.79 -5.00 18.63
C ALA A 6 8.04 -3.67 18.86
N ILE A 7 8.71 -2.54 18.60
CA ILE A 7 8.12 -1.19 18.73
C ILE A 7 7.15 -0.88 17.58
N LEU A 8 7.48 -1.27 16.34
CA LEU A 8 6.67 -0.95 15.17
C LEU A 8 5.44 -1.86 15.01
N ARG A 9 5.52 -3.11 15.43
CA ARG A 9 4.46 -4.11 15.21
C ARG A 9 3.05 -3.64 15.62
N PRO A 10 2.83 -3.00 16.79
CA PRO A 10 1.50 -2.48 17.15
C PRO A 10 1.00 -1.36 16.22
N LEU A 11 1.92 -0.56 15.66
CA LEU A 11 1.60 0.54 14.75
C LEU A 11 1.16 0.06 13.36
N PHE A 12 1.40 -1.21 13.02
CA PHE A 12 1.10 -1.77 11.70
C PHE A 12 0.09 -2.93 11.76
N GLY A 13 -0.55 -3.15 12.91
CA GLY A 13 -1.73 -4.00 12.98
C GLY A 13 -2.88 -3.42 12.15
N VAL A 14 -3.60 -4.31 11.47
CA VAL A 14 -4.93 -4.03 10.92
C VAL A 14 -5.93 -4.64 11.88
N SER A 15 -6.85 -3.83 12.40
CA SER A 15 -7.90 -4.31 13.30
C SER A 15 -8.94 -5.14 12.55
N GLN A 16 -9.60 -6.06 13.25
CA GLN A 16 -10.68 -6.86 12.66
C GLN A 16 -11.84 -5.99 12.15
N LYS A 17 -12.09 -4.84 12.79
CA LYS A 17 -13.12 -3.87 12.36
C LYS A 17 -12.77 -3.22 11.03
N GLU A 18 -11.49 -2.86 10.83
CA GLU A 18 -11.02 -2.41 9.52
C GLU A 18 -11.25 -3.53 8.49
N SER A 19 -10.89 -4.79 8.81
CA SER A 19 -11.06 -5.94 7.91
C SER A 19 -12.50 -6.22 7.42
N THR A 20 -13.51 -5.93 8.24
CA THR A 20 -14.91 -6.24 7.94
C THR A 20 -15.70 -5.10 7.30
N GLU A 21 -15.22 -3.84 7.41
CA GLU A 21 -15.78 -2.70 6.68
C GLU A 21 -15.41 -2.69 5.18
N PHE A 22 -14.61 -3.65 4.72
CA PHE A 22 -14.02 -3.66 3.38
C PHE A 22 -14.92 -4.22 2.25
N SER A 23 -16.09 -4.77 2.53
CA SER A 23 -17.05 -5.16 1.48
C SER A 23 -18.46 -5.29 2.05
N THR A 24 -19.36 -4.40 1.63
CA THR A 24 -20.77 -4.39 2.04
C THR A 24 -21.69 -5.04 1.01
N GLY A 25 -21.19 -5.97 0.18
CA GLY A 25 -21.97 -6.52 -0.95
C GLY A 25 -21.76 -8.02 -1.19
N ASP A 26 -20.52 -8.44 -1.43
CA ASP A 26 -20.20 -9.83 -1.76
C ASP A 26 -19.31 -10.49 -0.69
N LYS A 27 -19.82 -11.58 -0.11
CA LYS A 27 -19.12 -12.37 0.91
C LYS A 27 -17.86 -13.04 0.35
N ARG A 28 -17.83 -13.41 -0.94
CA ARG A 28 -16.67 -14.03 -1.57
C ARG A 28 -15.56 -13.01 -1.79
N ALA A 29 -15.89 -11.85 -2.36
CA ALA A 29 -14.96 -10.73 -2.45
C ALA A 29 -14.43 -10.29 -1.06
N ALA A 30 -15.31 -10.22 -0.06
CA ALA A 30 -14.92 -9.91 1.32
C ALA A 30 -13.91 -10.92 1.89
N LEU A 31 -14.16 -12.22 1.70
CA LEU A 31 -13.28 -13.29 2.17
C LEU A 31 -11.92 -13.22 1.46
N ARG A 32 -11.92 -13.06 0.13
CA ARG A 32 -10.70 -12.95 -0.67
C ARG A 32 -9.87 -11.75 -0.21
N LEU A 33 -10.50 -10.60 -0.02
CA LEU A 33 -9.84 -9.41 0.49
C LEU A 33 -9.27 -9.62 1.89
N GLY A 34 -9.99 -10.32 2.77
CA GLY A 34 -9.47 -10.75 4.07
C GLY A 34 -8.19 -11.59 3.96
N THR A 35 -8.14 -12.55 3.04
CA THR A 35 -6.94 -13.36 2.77
C THR A 35 -5.77 -12.51 2.26
N VAL A 36 -6.04 -11.56 1.35
CA VAL A 36 -5.03 -10.62 0.83
C VAL A 36 -4.46 -9.76 1.96
N VAL A 37 -5.32 -9.09 2.74
CA VAL A 37 -4.90 -8.23 3.87
C VAL A 37 -4.12 -9.03 4.92
N SER A 38 -4.54 -10.27 5.20
CA SER A 38 -3.82 -11.17 6.12
C SER A 38 -2.41 -11.50 5.59
N SER A 39 -2.27 -11.71 4.29
CA SER A 39 -0.97 -11.99 3.65
C SER A 39 -0.02 -10.80 3.74
N VAL A 40 -0.50 -9.58 3.44
CA VAL A 40 0.26 -8.33 3.62
C VAL A 40 0.68 -8.17 5.09
N THR A 41 -0.25 -8.34 6.02
CA THR A 41 0.01 -8.18 7.46
C THR A 41 1.05 -9.19 7.95
N LYS A 42 0.96 -10.45 7.51
CA LYS A 42 1.91 -11.50 7.87
C LYS A 42 3.30 -11.20 7.32
N GLY A 43 3.43 -10.76 6.06
CA GLY A 43 4.71 -10.34 5.47
C GLY A 43 5.38 -9.20 6.24
N CYS A 44 4.60 -8.19 6.64
CA CYS A 44 5.08 -7.08 7.46
C CYS A 44 5.57 -7.55 8.83
N HIS A 45 4.77 -8.37 9.54
CA HIS A 45 5.15 -8.91 10.84
C HIS A 45 6.41 -9.78 10.78
N LEU A 46 6.54 -10.63 9.76
CA LEU A 46 7.74 -11.46 9.56
C LEU A 46 9.00 -10.59 9.40
N THR A 47 8.87 -9.47 8.68
CA THR A 47 9.94 -8.49 8.51
C THR A 47 10.38 -7.84 9.82
N PHE A 48 9.44 -7.51 10.69
CA PHE A 48 9.76 -7.00 12.03
C PHE A 48 10.38 -8.07 12.94
N GLN A 49 10.02 -9.34 12.75
CA GLN A 49 10.62 -10.44 13.49
C GLN A 49 12.07 -10.68 13.05
N ASN A 50 12.34 -10.69 11.75
CA ASN A 50 13.67 -10.80 11.17
C ASN A 50 13.70 -10.11 9.80
N SER A 51 14.56 -9.09 9.65
CA SER A 51 14.74 -8.34 8.40
C SER A 51 15.87 -8.88 7.51
N ASP A 52 16.47 -10.01 7.87
CA ASP A 52 17.46 -10.70 7.03
C ASP A 52 16.81 -11.19 5.73
N PHE A 53 17.45 -10.92 4.59
CA PHE A 53 16.83 -11.14 3.29
C PHE A 53 16.65 -12.61 2.95
N ASP A 54 17.59 -13.47 3.32
CA ASP A 54 17.48 -14.92 3.04
C ASP A 54 16.36 -15.53 3.88
N VAL A 55 16.26 -15.10 5.14
CA VAL A 55 15.14 -15.49 6.02
C VAL A 55 13.81 -14.99 5.45
N LEU A 56 13.73 -13.74 5.00
CA LEU A 56 12.50 -13.19 4.42
C LEU A 56 12.08 -13.96 3.16
N VAL A 57 13.00 -14.22 2.24
CA VAL A 57 12.72 -14.97 1.01
C VAL A 57 12.23 -16.37 1.33
N ALA A 58 12.89 -17.08 2.24
CA ALA A 58 12.46 -18.40 2.67
C ALA A 58 11.02 -18.37 3.21
N ARG A 59 10.69 -17.36 4.03
CA ARG A 59 9.33 -17.18 4.55
C ARG A 59 8.31 -16.80 3.48
N MET A 60 8.67 -15.98 2.50
CA MET A 60 7.76 -15.61 1.40
C MET A 60 7.48 -16.81 0.48
N ASN A 61 8.44 -17.71 0.33
CA ASN A 61 8.27 -18.94 -0.45
C ASN A 61 7.29 -19.94 0.19
N GLU A 62 7.00 -19.82 1.49
CA GLU A 62 5.95 -20.61 2.17
C GLU A 62 4.52 -20.17 1.79
N PHE A 63 4.34 -18.98 1.20
CA PHE A 63 3.03 -18.54 0.72
C PHE A 63 2.68 -19.19 -0.61
N ASP A 64 1.38 -19.42 -0.82
CA ASP A 64 0.81 -19.75 -2.11
C ASP A 64 1.36 -18.77 -3.18
N PRO A 65 1.83 -19.24 -4.35
CA PRO A 65 2.29 -18.38 -5.42
C PRO A 65 1.34 -17.21 -5.74
N GLU A 66 0.03 -17.42 -5.65
CA GLU A 66 -1.00 -16.41 -5.90
C GLU A 66 -0.99 -15.29 -4.84
N LEU A 67 -0.65 -15.62 -3.59
CA LEU A 67 -0.64 -14.67 -2.47
C LEU A 67 0.73 -14.06 -2.21
N ARG A 68 1.78 -14.61 -2.83
CA ARG A 68 3.16 -14.23 -2.58
C ARG A 68 3.43 -12.76 -2.87
N GLY A 69 2.84 -12.21 -3.93
CA GLY A 69 2.93 -10.78 -4.25
C GLY A 69 2.47 -9.89 -3.10
N TYR A 70 1.33 -10.21 -2.47
CA TYR A 70 0.83 -9.47 -1.29
C TYR A 70 1.72 -9.66 -0.06
N ALA A 71 2.31 -10.84 0.11
CA ALA A 71 3.27 -11.06 1.20
C ALA A 71 4.52 -10.15 1.01
N TYR A 72 5.02 -9.99 -0.22
CA TYR A 72 6.10 -9.05 -0.56
C TYR A 72 5.69 -7.59 -0.43
N GLU A 73 4.42 -7.23 -0.62
CA GLU A 73 3.89 -5.91 -0.26
C GLU A 73 4.08 -5.66 1.25
N GLY A 74 3.74 -6.66 2.07
CA GLY A 74 4.02 -6.65 3.51
C GLY A 74 5.50 -6.46 3.84
N VAL A 75 6.40 -7.14 3.12
CA VAL A 75 7.85 -6.94 3.27
C VAL A 75 8.26 -5.51 2.96
N GLY A 76 7.70 -4.93 1.89
CA GLY A 76 7.87 -3.52 1.56
C GLY A 76 7.45 -2.57 2.68
N ILE A 77 6.33 -2.84 3.36
CA ILE A 77 5.89 -2.07 4.53
C ILE A 77 6.96 -2.15 5.64
N GLY A 78 7.36 -3.37 5.99
CA GLY A 78 8.26 -3.61 7.12
C GLY A 78 9.65 -3.01 6.91
N LEU A 79 10.26 -3.24 5.74
CA LEU A 79 11.59 -2.71 5.44
C LEU A 79 11.60 -1.18 5.36
N MET A 80 10.56 -0.59 4.77
CA MET A 80 10.43 0.87 4.70
C MET A 80 10.27 1.49 6.08
N ALA A 81 9.44 0.90 6.95
CA ALA A 81 9.28 1.38 8.31
C ALA A 81 10.60 1.32 9.11
N LEU A 82 11.38 0.25 8.92
CA LEU A 82 12.72 0.12 9.52
C LEU A 82 13.72 1.15 8.95
N ASP A 83 13.68 1.45 7.66
CA ASP A 83 14.52 2.48 7.04
C ASP A 83 14.11 3.89 7.48
N CYS A 84 12.82 4.16 7.74
CA CYS A 84 12.39 5.42 8.35
C CYS A 84 12.93 5.59 9.78
N MET A 85 13.03 4.52 10.57
CA MET A 85 13.63 4.57 11.91
C MET A 85 15.15 4.71 11.89
N LEU A 86 15.81 4.07 10.91
CA LEU A 86 17.27 4.03 10.77
C LEU A 86 17.66 4.57 9.38
N PRO A 87 17.56 5.89 9.15
CA PRO A 87 17.62 6.51 7.81
C PRO A 87 18.98 6.43 7.12
N TRP A 88 20.02 5.94 7.80
CA TRP A 88 21.33 5.62 7.24
C TRP A 88 21.41 4.22 6.61
N ARG A 89 20.40 3.37 6.85
CA ARG A 89 20.24 2.08 6.18
C ARG A 89 19.38 2.25 4.92
N ASN A 90 19.55 1.37 3.94
CA ASN A 90 18.80 1.40 2.69
C ASN A 90 18.24 0.01 2.35
N ARG A 91 17.61 -0.66 3.33
CA ARG A 91 17.16 -2.05 3.19
C ARG A 91 16.18 -2.22 2.03
N ILE A 92 15.26 -1.28 1.84
CA ILE A 92 14.32 -1.32 0.70
C ILE A 92 15.08 -1.36 -0.63
N LYS A 93 16.07 -0.48 -0.79
CA LYS A 93 16.85 -0.36 -2.03
C LYS A 93 17.68 -1.62 -2.26
N GLU A 94 18.36 -2.10 -1.22
CA GLU A 94 19.18 -3.31 -1.28
C GLU A 94 18.33 -4.55 -1.59
N PHE A 95 17.14 -4.65 -0.99
CA PHE A 95 16.22 -5.76 -1.22
C PHE A 95 15.68 -5.74 -2.66
N LEU A 96 15.25 -4.58 -3.16
CA LEU A 96 14.80 -4.39 -4.55
C LEU A 96 15.91 -4.69 -5.57
N ALA A 97 17.17 -4.40 -5.25
CA ALA A 97 18.32 -4.70 -6.11
C ALA A 97 18.77 -6.17 -6.05
N GLY A 98 18.23 -6.95 -5.11
CA GLY A 98 18.55 -8.37 -4.94
C GLY A 98 17.29 -9.23 -4.92
N PRO A 99 17.00 -9.94 -3.82
CA PRO A 99 15.95 -10.96 -3.81
C PRO A 99 14.51 -10.44 -3.98
N GLY A 100 14.28 -9.14 -3.79
CA GLY A 100 13.00 -8.49 -4.04
C GLY A 100 12.77 -8.10 -5.51
N ALA A 101 13.76 -8.22 -6.38
CA ALA A 101 13.69 -7.81 -7.79
C ALA A 101 12.49 -8.38 -8.60
N PRO A 102 11.96 -9.60 -8.32
CA PRO A 102 10.77 -10.11 -9.00
C PRO A 102 9.45 -9.44 -8.57
N TYR A 103 9.43 -8.70 -7.44
CA TYR A 103 8.22 -8.12 -6.85
C TYR A 103 8.30 -6.58 -6.70
N PRO A 104 8.81 -5.83 -7.69
CA PRO A 104 9.10 -4.41 -7.52
C PRO A 104 7.83 -3.62 -7.26
N TYR A 105 6.75 -3.93 -7.97
CA TYR A 105 5.47 -3.26 -7.80
C TYR A 105 4.93 -3.41 -6.36
N ALA A 106 4.82 -4.64 -5.87
CA ALA A 106 4.31 -4.93 -4.53
C ALA A 106 5.14 -4.24 -3.43
N ILE A 107 6.47 -4.34 -3.52
CA ILE A 107 7.38 -3.75 -2.52
C ILE A 107 7.25 -2.22 -2.50
N HIS A 108 7.12 -1.57 -3.66
CA HIS A 108 6.92 -0.11 -3.71
C HIS A 108 5.56 0.32 -3.17
N ILE A 109 4.47 -0.43 -3.44
CA ILE A 109 3.17 -0.18 -2.82
C ILE A 109 3.31 -0.23 -1.30
N GLY A 110 3.93 -1.30 -0.78
CA GLY A 110 4.19 -1.48 0.64
C GLY A 110 4.99 -0.34 1.26
N ALA A 111 6.04 0.12 0.57
CA ALA A 111 6.80 1.29 0.97
C ALA A 111 5.91 2.54 1.13
N GLY A 112 5.02 2.78 0.17
CA GLY A 112 4.04 3.86 0.22
C GLY A 112 3.11 3.80 1.44
N LEU A 113 2.56 2.61 1.71
CA LEU A 113 1.71 2.35 2.87
C LEU A 113 2.45 2.65 4.18
N ALA A 114 3.72 2.25 4.29
CA ALA A 114 4.55 2.53 5.45
C ALA A 114 4.76 4.03 5.65
N LEU A 115 5.18 4.74 4.61
CA LEU A 115 5.41 6.19 4.65
C LEU A 115 4.15 6.96 5.10
N ALA A 116 2.97 6.52 4.64
CA ALA A 116 1.70 7.11 5.05
C ALA A 116 1.38 6.84 6.53
N ARG A 117 1.65 5.63 7.03
CA ARG A 117 1.42 5.25 8.43
C ARG A 117 2.37 5.98 9.39
N VAL A 118 3.64 6.15 9.02
CA VAL A 118 4.65 6.88 9.84
C VAL A 118 4.72 8.38 9.54
N HIS A 119 3.80 8.91 8.74
CA HIS A 119 3.67 10.34 8.43
C HIS A 119 4.94 10.98 7.80
N VAL A 120 5.68 10.21 7.01
CA VAL A 120 6.86 10.68 6.27
C VAL A 120 6.45 11.17 4.88
N GLN A 121 7.08 12.25 4.41
CA GLN A 121 6.83 12.81 3.07
C GLN A 121 7.42 11.86 2.00
N PRO A 122 6.60 11.29 1.11
CA PRO A 122 7.05 10.19 0.25
C PRO A 122 8.07 10.62 -0.80
N GLU A 123 7.97 11.84 -1.35
CA GLU A 123 8.90 12.35 -2.36
C GLU A 123 10.34 12.55 -1.85
N LYS A 124 10.52 12.73 -0.53
CA LYS A 124 11.87 12.76 0.06
C LYS A 124 12.53 11.38 0.01
N PHE A 125 11.73 10.32 0.06
CA PHE A 125 12.20 8.94 -0.01
C PHE A 125 12.38 8.48 -1.46
N LEU A 126 11.55 8.96 -2.40
CA LEU A 126 11.67 8.62 -3.83
C LEU A 126 13.07 8.83 -4.40
N LYS A 127 13.80 9.84 -3.92
CA LYS A 127 15.19 10.10 -4.34
C LYS A 127 16.15 8.93 -4.07
N ARG A 128 15.75 7.98 -3.21
CA ARG A 128 16.51 6.78 -2.85
C ARG A 128 16.07 5.54 -3.64
N LEU A 129 14.97 5.64 -4.39
CA LEU A 129 14.37 4.57 -5.16
C LEU A 129 14.65 4.76 -6.66
N ASP A 130 14.21 3.79 -7.46
CA ASP A 130 14.26 3.88 -8.92
C ASP A 130 13.48 5.11 -9.43
N PRO A 131 14.01 5.89 -10.39
CA PRO A 131 13.40 7.13 -10.85
C PRO A 131 12.06 6.95 -11.57
N VAL A 132 11.77 5.75 -12.08
CA VAL A 132 10.52 5.43 -12.80
C VAL A 132 9.58 4.66 -11.89
N VAL A 133 10.05 3.54 -11.34
CA VAL A 133 9.24 2.59 -10.55
C VAL A 133 8.99 3.13 -9.13
N GLY A 134 9.86 4.01 -8.63
CA GLY A 134 9.75 4.63 -7.31
C GLY A 134 8.39 5.30 -7.06
N TRP A 135 7.80 5.90 -8.09
CA TRP A 135 6.52 6.59 -8.01
C TRP A 135 5.36 5.72 -7.53
N ILE A 136 5.45 4.39 -7.69
CA ILE A 136 4.46 3.44 -7.15
C ILE A 136 4.30 3.60 -5.63
N ALA A 137 5.34 4.07 -4.92
CA ALA A 137 5.21 4.40 -3.50
C ALA A 137 4.21 5.53 -3.23
N LEU A 138 3.99 6.47 -4.14
CA LEU A 138 2.95 7.48 -3.97
C LEU A 138 1.55 6.92 -4.22
N ASP A 139 1.40 5.92 -5.09
CA ASP A 139 0.14 5.18 -5.22
C ASP A 139 -0.19 4.46 -3.90
N GLY A 140 0.77 3.72 -3.32
CA GLY A 140 0.60 3.10 -2.01
C GLY A 140 0.28 4.13 -0.92
N TYR A 141 0.94 5.29 -0.94
CA TYR A 141 0.68 6.37 0.01
C TYR A 141 -0.76 6.93 -0.13
N GLY A 142 -1.20 7.17 -1.36
CA GLY A 142 -2.55 7.61 -1.69
C GLY A 142 -3.60 6.60 -1.26
N PHE A 143 -3.37 5.32 -1.57
CA PHE A 143 -4.23 4.23 -1.14
C PHE A 143 -4.42 4.22 0.38
N HIS A 144 -3.33 4.29 1.15
CA HIS A 144 -3.43 4.35 2.61
C HIS A 144 -4.30 5.52 3.08
N LYS A 145 -4.11 6.72 2.51
CA LYS A 145 -4.89 7.91 2.90
C LYS A 145 -6.37 7.78 2.54
N GLY A 146 -6.68 7.33 1.34
CA GLY A 146 -8.05 7.08 0.90
C GLY A 146 -8.74 6.01 1.74
N PHE A 147 -7.99 4.97 2.11
CA PHE A 147 -8.54 3.80 2.79
C PHE A 147 -8.73 3.99 4.31
N PHE A 148 -7.70 4.52 5.00
CA PHE A 148 -7.70 4.70 6.46
C PHE A 148 -8.08 6.13 6.90
N SER A 149 -8.19 7.09 5.99
CA SER A 149 -8.56 8.48 6.29
C SER A 149 -9.61 9.02 5.32
N ARG A 150 -10.62 8.20 5.00
CA ARG A 150 -11.70 8.44 4.01
C ARG A 150 -12.30 9.84 4.10
N LYS A 151 -12.68 10.28 5.31
CA LYS A 151 -13.25 11.62 5.53
C LYS A 151 -12.32 12.73 5.05
N GLN A 152 -11.01 12.60 5.22
CA GLN A 152 -10.07 13.61 4.78
C GLN A 152 -9.78 13.49 3.29
N ALA A 153 -9.53 12.29 2.80
CA ALA A 153 -8.99 12.07 1.45
C ALA A 153 -10.05 11.92 0.35
N ILE A 154 -11.25 11.43 0.69
CA ILE A 154 -12.36 11.21 -0.24
C ILE A 154 -13.46 12.26 -0.04
N GLU A 155 -13.97 12.45 1.19
CA GLU A 155 -15.07 13.41 1.41
C GLU A 155 -14.59 14.86 1.34
N LYS A 156 -13.50 15.19 2.05
CA LYS A 156 -12.89 16.53 2.02
C LYS A 156 -11.86 16.70 0.91
N GLN A 157 -11.52 15.62 0.20
CA GLN A 157 -10.62 15.61 -0.96
C GLN A 157 -9.25 16.26 -0.72
N ILE A 158 -8.76 16.23 0.54
CA ILE A 158 -7.51 16.87 0.95
C ILE A 158 -6.32 16.18 0.31
N VAL A 159 -5.54 16.96 -0.44
CA VAL A 159 -4.27 16.52 -1.01
C VAL A 159 -3.12 17.08 -0.17
N PRO A 160 -2.11 16.27 0.22
CA PRO A 160 -0.98 16.78 0.99
C PRO A 160 -0.22 17.88 0.22
N SER A 161 -0.05 19.04 0.85
CA SER A 161 0.52 20.25 0.21
C SER A 161 1.97 20.07 -0.26
N HIS A 162 2.70 19.14 0.35
CA HIS A 162 4.10 18.85 0.06
C HIS A 162 4.32 17.97 -1.20
N LEU A 163 3.24 17.51 -1.85
CA LEU A 163 3.36 16.74 -3.09
C LEU A 163 3.51 17.66 -4.30
N SER A 164 4.46 17.30 -5.17
CA SER A 164 4.65 17.91 -6.48
C SER A 164 3.43 17.71 -7.38
N ALA A 165 3.32 18.49 -8.46
CA ALA A 165 2.21 18.36 -9.40
C ALA A 165 2.09 16.94 -10.00
N TYR A 166 3.22 16.28 -10.27
CA TYR A 166 3.21 14.88 -10.71
C TYR A 166 2.84 13.93 -9.57
N GLY A 167 3.43 14.14 -8.38
CA GLY A 167 3.12 13.31 -7.22
C GLY A 167 1.65 13.34 -6.82
N ARG A 168 0.96 14.47 -6.98
CA ARG A 168 -0.50 14.57 -6.77
C ARG A 168 -1.28 13.65 -7.72
N ARG A 169 -0.88 13.54 -8.99
CA ARG A 169 -1.54 12.62 -9.95
C ARG A 169 -1.35 11.16 -9.55
N VAL A 170 -0.14 10.78 -9.12
CA VAL A 170 0.13 9.40 -8.68
C VAL A 170 -0.53 9.10 -7.32
N PHE A 171 -0.63 10.10 -6.44
CA PHE A 171 -1.42 10.00 -5.21
C PHE A 171 -2.90 9.73 -5.52
N ASP A 172 -3.47 10.40 -6.51
CA ASP A 172 -4.86 10.19 -6.94
C ASP A 172 -5.09 8.82 -7.57
N HIS A 173 -4.06 8.22 -8.19
CA HIS A 173 -4.09 6.82 -8.60
C HIS A 173 -4.38 5.90 -7.40
N GLY A 174 -3.67 6.13 -6.29
CA GLY A 174 -3.88 5.42 -5.03
C GLY A 174 -5.24 5.67 -4.40
N ILE A 175 -5.74 6.91 -4.45
CA ILE A 175 -7.10 7.24 -3.99
C ILE A 175 -8.14 6.49 -4.81
N GLY A 176 -8.00 6.47 -6.14
CA GLY A 176 -8.86 5.70 -7.04
C GLY A 176 -8.92 4.23 -6.68
N ARG A 177 -7.76 3.60 -6.43
CA ARG A 177 -7.70 2.24 -5.90
C ARG A 177 -8.50 2.13 -4.61
N SER A 178 -8.29 3.01 -3.63
CA SER A 178 -9.03 2.93 -2.35
C SER A 178 -10.56 3.04 -2.52
N ILE A 179 -11.04 3.86 -3.47
CA ILE A 179 -12.48 4.00 -3.77
C ILE A 179 -13.05 2.68 -4.26
N TRP A 180 -12.33 1.93 -5.10
CA TRP A 180 -12.75 0.59 -5.56
C TRP A 180 -12.99 -0.37 -4.38
N PHE A 181 -12.02 -0.48 -3.46
CA PHE A 181 -12.13 -1.39 -2.31
C PHE A 181 -13.24 -0.95 -1.35
N VAL A 182 -13.36 0.35 -1.07
CA VAL A 182 -14.39 0.87 -0.17
C VAL A 182 -15.79 0.75 -0.78
N GLY A 183 -15.91 0.96 -2.10
CA GLY A 183 -17.15 0.86 -2.85
C GLY A 183 -17.64 -0.59 -3.02
N GLY A 184 -16.81 -1.59 -2.72
CA GLY A 184 -17.17 -3.01 -2.81
C GLY A 184 -17.69 -3.40 -4.20
N ALA A 185 -17.03 -2.93 -5.26
CA ALA A 185 -17.39 -3.14 -6.67
C ALA A 185 -18.77 -2.59 -7.10
N LYS A 186 -19.42 -1.72 -6.30
CA LYS A 186 -20.66 -1.04 -6.69
C LYS A 186 -20.36 0.12 -7.65
N VAL A 187 -20.32 -0.18 -8.95
CA VAL A 187 -19.89 0.75 -10.01
C VAL A 187 -20.59 2.11 -9.94
N ASP A 188 -21.91 2.15 -9.74
CA ASP A 188 -22.65 3.42 -9.66
C ASP A 188 -22.20 4.29 -8.48
N GLN A 189 -21.89 3.67 -7.33
CA GLN A 189 -21.39 4.39 -6.15
C GLN A 189 -19.96 4.90 -6.36
N ILE A 190 -19.13 4.11 -7.05
CA ILE A 190 -17.77 4.50 -7.42
C ILE A 190 -17.81 5.68 -8.39
N ALA A 191 -18.66 5.60 -9.43
CA ALA A 191 -18.83 6.67 -10.40
C ALA A 191 -19.36 7.96 -9.75
N ALA A 192 -20.38 7.87 -8.90
CA ALA A 192 -20.89 9.01 -8.14
C ALA A 192 -19.82 9.64 -7.23
N THR A 193 -18.99 8.80 -6.59
CA THR A 193 -17.87 9.25 -5.75
C THR A 193 -16.86 10.02 -6.60
N ILE A 194 -16.41 9.48 -7.74
CA ILE A 194 -15.43 10.15 -8.61
C ILE A 194 -16.02 11.45 -9.19
N ASN A 195 -17.29 11.46 -9.58
CA ASN A 195 -17.97 12.66 -10.09
C ASN A 195 -18.06 13.80 -9.06
N SER A 196 -17.86 13.53 -7.76
CA SER A 196 -17.77 14.57 -6.74
C SER A 196 -16.40 15.27 -6.68
N PHE A 197 -15.37 14.69 -7.28
CA PHE A 197 -14.04 15.29 -7.37
C PHE A 197 -13.96 16.30 -8.53
N PRO A 198 -13.03 17.27 -8.48
CA PRO A 198 -12.66 18.08 -9.63
C PRO A 198 -12.31 17.23 -10.86
N GLU A 199 -12.77 17.65 -12.03
CA GLU A 199 -12.66 16.92 -13.30
C GLU A 199 -11.20 16.58 -13.65
N GLU A 200 -10.25 17.46 -13.32
CA GLU A 200 -8.83 17.26 -13.57
C GLU A 200 -8.22 16.06 -12.83
N ARG A 201 -8.91 15.54 -11.79
CA ARG A 201 -8.48 14.36 -11.02
C ARG A 201 -9.08 13.06 -11.54
N HIS A 202 -10.15 13.12 -12.34
CA HIS A 202 -10.93 11.95 -12.74
C HIS A 202 -10.08 10.90 -13.46
N ALA A 203 -9.20 11.32 -14.37
CA ALA A 203 -8.37 10.40 -15.14
C ALA A 203 -7.48 9.52 -14.23
N ALA A 204 -6.84 10.13 -13.22
CA ALA A 204 -5.99 9.39 -12.27
C ALA A 204 -6.83 8.48 -11.36
N LEU A 205 -7.97 8.98 -10.87
CA LEU A 205 -8.89 8.21 -10.03
C LEU A 205 -9.43 6.97 -10.77
N TRP A 206 -9.90 7.13 -12.01
CA TRP A 206 -10.39 6.02 -12.83
C TRP A 206 -9.29 5.04 -13.19
N SER A 207 -8.08 5.51 -13.47
CA SER A 207 -6.91 4.64 -13.66
C SER A 207 -6.65 3.78 -12.41
N GLY A 208 -6.86 4.36 -11.23
CA GLY A 208 -6.71 3.67 -9.94
C GLY A 208 -7.79 2.63 -9.72
N VAL A 209 -9.04 2.97 -10.03
CA VAL A 209 -10.16 2.02 -10.00
C VAL A 209 -9.90 0.84 -10.93
N GLY A 210 -9.46 1.09 -12.17
CA GLY A 210 -9.15 0.03 -13.13
C GLY A 210 -8.06 -0.92 -12.63
N LEU A 211 -7.00 -0.37 -12.03
CA LEU A 211 -5.96 -1.14 -11.37
C LEU A 211 -6.50 -1.96 -10.18
N GLY A 212 -7.33 -1.36 -9.32
CA GLY A 212 -7.97 -2.06 -8.20
C GLY A 212 -8.82 -3.25 -8.67
N CYS A 213 -9.64 -3.03 -9.71
CA CYS A 213 -10.46 -4.07 -10.34
C CYS A 213 -9.61 -5.23 -10.88
N GLY A 214 -8.56 -4.93 -11.65
CA GLY A 214 -7.69 -5.95 -12.25
C GLY A 214 -6.76 -6.67 -11.26
N TYR A 215 -6.31 -5.99 -10.20
CA TYR A 215 -5.28 -6.52 -9.29
C TYR A 215 -5.82 -7.41 -8.17
N THR A 216 -7.09 -7.28 -7.77
CA THR A 216 -7.68 -8.10 -6.69
C THR A 216 -8.80 -9.03 -7.12
N GLY A 217 -8.94 -9.27 -8.42
CA GLY A 217 -9.73 -10.38 -8.95
C GLY A 217 -11.19 -10.07 -9.29
N GLY A 218 -11.53 -8.80 -9.57
CA GLY A 218 -12.87 -8.39 -10.00
C GLY A 218 -13.88 -8.23 -8.87
#